data_AF-A0A7C7PRX2-F1
#
_entry.id   AF-A0A7C7PRX2-F1
#
_cell.length_a   1.000
_cell.length_b   1.000
_cell.length_c   1.000
_cell.angle_alpha   90.00
_cell.angle_beta   90.00
_cell.angle_gamma   90.00
#
_symmetry.space_group_name_H-M   'P 1'
#
loop_
_entity.id
_entity.type
_entity.pdbx_description
1 polymer ?
#
loop_
_entity_poly.entity_id
_entity_poly.type
_entity_poly.pdbx_seq_one_letter_code
_entity_poly.pdbx_strand_id
1 'polypeptide(L)'
;MLPVAVSLDETIDHAPSRPVGLSSEQKRLALRNALRYFPSEWHSELSTEFSHELESFGHIYMHRFRPQYHMRARPIEEYPAVNQHCAAIMMMIQNNLDPQVAQYPHELVTYGGNGSVFQNWIQYRLTMSYLSVMNQNQTLVMYSGHPLGLFPSDSNSPRVIVTNGMVIPNYSSQDDYEQMSAIGVTQYGQMTAGSYMYIGPQGIVHGTTITLLNAARKYLGISAEQGLGGVVFVTSGLGGMSGAQAKAAVISGAVAIIAECNEFAAKKRHQQGWLSELHYDVQNLLDRAEQAKLNQEAVSLGYVGNVVELWEALIDRGVCPELGSDQTSLHNPWLGGYMPAGLTYADGIKALKDDPERFRDEVKSSLIRHVKAINTLSDMGMHFWDYGNAFLLEASKAGADVFAEDGSFRYPSYVEDIMGPICFDYGFGPFRWVCTSGS
;
A
#
# COMPACT_ATOMS: atom_id res chain seq x y z
N MET A 1 -3.79 28.56 -24.14
CA MET A 1 -2.60 29.12 -23.46
C MET A 1 -2.10 28.11 -22.45
N LEU A 2 -0.78 28.00 -22.32
CA LEU A 2 -0.14 27.12 -21.35
C LEU A 2 -0.42 27.63 -19.92
N PRO A 3 -0.85 26.77 -18.97
CA PRO A 3 -1.08 27.19 -17.58
C PRO A 3 0.21 27.64 -16.90
N VAL A 4 0.08 28.49 -15.89
CA VAL A 4 1.20 28.93 -15.05
C VAL A 4 1.74 27.74 -14.25
N ALA A 5 3.06 27.65 -14.13
CA ALA A 5 3.70 26.65 -13.28
C ALA A 5 3.27 26.81 -11.81
N VAL A 6 3.11 25.70 -11.10
CA VAL A 6 2.65 25.67 -9.72
C VAL A 6 3.78 25.14 -8.85
N SER A 7 4.06 25.81 -7.73
CA SER A 7 5.01 25.32 -6.74
C SER A 7 4.47 24.08 -6.02
N LEU A 8 5.37 23.24 -5.51
CA LEU A 8 4.98 22.15 -4.63
C LEU A 8 4.35 22.70 -3.35
N ASP A 9 3.40 21.93 -2.81
CA ASP A 9 2.66 22.27 -1.61
C ASP A 9 3.27 21.53 -0.43
N GLU A 10 4.12 22.22 0.33
CA GLU A 10 4.84 21.64 1.46
C GLU A 10 3.94 21.23 2.63
N THR A 11 2.63 21.54 2.58
CA THR A 11 1.68 21.20 3.66
C THR A 11 1.14 19.77 3.57
N ILE A 12 1.42 19.04 2.49
CA ILE A 12 0.98 17.67 2.30
C ILE A 12 2.15 16.68 2.19
N ASP A 13 1.88 15.41 2.50
CA ASP A 13 2.86 14.34 2.30
C ASP A 13 3.10 14.13 0.79
N HIS A 14 4.37 14.08 0.40
CA HIS A 14 4.81 13.87 -0.98
C HIS A 14 5.49 12.51 -1.15
N ALA A 15 5.36 11.91 -2.34
CA ALA A 15 6.05 10.66 -2.64
C ALA A 15 7.59 10.88 -2.60
N PRO A 16 8.35 9.91 -2.06
CA PRO A 16 9.81 10.02 -2.04
C PRO A 16 10.36 10.03 -3.48
N SER A 17 11.39 10.84 -3.73
CA SER A 17 12.13 10.83 -5.01
C SER A 17 12.73 9.46 -5.29
N ARG A 18 12.59 8.98 -6.53
CA ARG A 18 13.11 7.69 -6.99
C ARG A 18 13.83 7.83 -8.33
N PRO A 19 14.94 8.58 -8.41
CA PRO A 19 15.68 8.75 -9.65
C PRO A 19 16.11 7.38 -10.19
N VAL A 20 15.53 6.99 -11.33
CA VAL A 20 15.88 5.75 -12.03
C VAL A 20 17.13 6.01 -12.86
N GLY A 21 18.04 5.04 -12.91
CA GLY A 21 19.27 5.06 -13.71
C GLY A 21 19.02 4.99 -15.23
N LEU A 22 18.19 5.89 -15.77
CA LEU A 22 17.85 5.94 -17.19
C LEU A 22 19.05 6.39 -18.02
N SER A 23 19.30 5.68 -19.12
CA SER A 23 20.24 6.08 -20.15
C SER A 23 19.84 7.41 -20.79
N SER A 24 20.78 8.08 -21.45
CA SER A 24 20.49 9.33 -22.18
C SER A 24 19.39 9.14 -23.24
N GLU A 25 19.32 7.96 -23.86
CA GLU A 25 18.27 7.63 -24.82
C GLU A 25 16.91 7.45 -24.13
N GLN A 26 16.88 6.74 -23.00
CA GLN A 26 15.66 6.54 -22.22
C GLN A 26 15.12 7.84 -21.63
N LYS A 27 15.99 8.75 -21.17
CA LYS A 27 15.57 10.10 -20.73
C LYS A 27 14.91 10.89 -21.87
N ARG A 28 15.51 10.89 -23.06
CA ARG A 28 14.89 11.52 -24.25
C ARG A 28 13.56 10.86 -24.62
N LEU A 29 13.48 9.54 -24.51
CA LEU A 29 12.23 8.80 -24.74
C LEU A 29 11.15 9.18 -23.72
N ALA A 30 11.49 9.28 -22.44
CA ALA A 30 10.59 9.72 -21.38
C ALA A 30 10.00 11.11 -21.68
N LEU A 31 10.85 12.07 -22.06
CA LEU A 31 10.42 13.41 -22.45
C LEU A 31 9.51 13.38 -23.69
N ARG A 32 9.88 12.62 -24.74
CA ARG A 32 9.04 12.48 -25.93
C ARG A 32 7.68 11.86 -25.60
N ASN A 33 7.66 10.85 -24.73
CA ASN A 33 6.44 10.20 -24.27
C ASN A 33 5.57 11.17 -23.44
N ALA A 34 6.16 12.00 -22.60
CA ALA A 34 5.44 13.03 -21.86
C ALA A 34 4.85 14.12 -22.77
N LEU A 35 5.63 14.57 -23.77
CA LEU A 35 5.24 15.65 -24.68
C LEU A 35 4.11 15.26 -25.66
N ARG A 36 3.82 13.97 -25.83
CA ARG A 36 2.75 13.47 -26.73
C ARG A 36 1.36 14.03 -26.41
N TYR A 37 1.15 14.46 -25.17
CA TYR A 37 -0.14 15.00 -24.71
C TYR A 37 -0.34 16.48 -25.03
N PHE A 38 0.68 17.17 -25.55
CA PHE A 38 0.68 18.62 -25.65
C PHE A 38 0.93 19.10 -27.08
N PRO A 39 0.37 20.27 -27.47
CA PRO A 39 0.70 20.95 -28.71
C PRO A 39 2.21 21.22 -28.83
N SER A 40 2.75 21.16 -30.05
CA SER A 40 4.19 21.34 -30.32
C SER A 40 4.72 22.71 -29.89
N GLU A 41 3.88 23.74 -29.92
CA GLU A 41 4.17 25.09 -29.42
C GLU A 41 4.58 25.14 -27.93
N TRP A 42 4.17 24.16 -27.11
CA TRP A 42 4.54 24.11 -25.69
C TRP A 42 5.77 23.24 -25.44
N HIS A 43 6.27 22.51 -26.44
CA HIS A 43 7.30 21.49 -26.23
C HIS A 43 8.63 22.08 -25.74
N SER A 44 9.00 23.29 -26.17
CA SER A 44 10.26 23.91 -25.72
C SER A 44 10.25 24.18 -24.22
N GLU A 45 9.15 24.71 -23.68
CA GLU A 45 9.03 25.01 -22.26
C GLU A 45 8.84 23.73 -21.45
N LEU A 46 7.89 22.88 -21.87
CA LEU A 46 7.55 21.65 -21.16
C LEU A 46 8.68 20.62 -21.16
N SER A 47 9.50 20.55 -22.21
CA SER A 47 10.65 19.63 -22.23
C SER A 47 11.66 19.96 -21.13
N THR A 48 11.89 21.24 -20.86
CA THR A 48 12.79 21.70 -19.80
C THR A 48 12.19 21.39 -18.42
N GLU A 49 10.91 21.70 -18.22
CA GLU A 49 10.20 21.40 -16.98
C GLU A 49 10.15 19.90 -16.68
N PHE A 50 9.76 19.08 -17.65
CA PHE A 50 9.66 17.64 -17.49
C PHE A 50 11.03 16.97 -17.31
N SER A 51 12.09 17.54 -17.89
CA SER A 51 13.46 17.08 -17.62
C SER A 51 13.83 17.32 -16.15
N HIS A 52 13.47 18.47 -15.60
CA HIS A 52 13.70 18.78 -14.20
C HIS A 52 12.89 17.89 -13.25
N GLU A 53 11.61 17.62 -13.55
CA GLU A 53 10.81 16.68 -12.78
C GLU A 53 11.43 15.27 -12.80
N LEU A 54 11.83 14.79 -13.98
CA LEU A 54 12.45 13.47 -14.13
C LEU A 54 13.75 13.34 -13.33
N GLU A 55 14.57 14.39 -13.27
CA GLU A 55 15.82 14.39 -12.50
C GLU A 55 15.57 14.50 -10.99
N SER A 56 14.59 15.31 -10.59
CA SER A 56 14.33 15.62 -9.17
C SER A 56 13.53 14.51 -8.47
N PHE A 57 12.58 13.92 -9.18
CA PHE A 57 11.64 12.94 -8.61
C PHE A 57 11.85 11.54 -9.17
N GLY A 58 12.56 11.40 -10.29
CA GLY A 58 12.62 10.14 -11.04
C GLY A 58 11.38 9.87 -11.88
N HIS A 59 10.46 10.84 -11.98
CA HIS A 59 9.18 10.69 -12.63
C HIS A 59 8.67 12.03 -13.15
N ILE A 60 7.84 12.01 -14.20
CA ILE A 60 7.23 13.21 -14.79
C ILE A 60 5.75 13.23 -14.39
N TYR A 61 5.41 13.92 -13.29
CA TYR A 61 4.05 14.03 -12.77
C TYR A 61 3.24 15.11 -13.49
N MET A 62 3.92 16.07 -14.11
CA MET A 62 3.35 17.24 -14.77
C MET A 62 2.57 18.12 -13.78
N HIS A 63 3.20 18.50 -12.67
CA HIS A 63 2.55 19.21 -11.55
C HIS A 63 1.83 20.50 -11.97
N ARG A 64 2.33 21.18 -13.01
CA ARG A 64 1.68 22.34 -13.64
C ARG A 64 0.21 22.09 -14.01
N PHE A 65 -0.16 20.85 -14.34
CA PHE A 65 -1.50 20.49 -14.78
C PHE A 65 -2.40 19.95 -13.66
N ARG A 66 -1.93 19.92 -12.42
CA ARG A 66 -2.76 19.58 -11.26
C ARG A 66 -3.88 20.61 -11.07
N PRO A 67 -5.16 20.19 -10.93
CA PRO A 67 -6.25 21.11 -10.64
C PRO A 67 -6.05 21.83 -9.30
N GLN A 68 -6.49 23.10 -9.25
CA GLN A 68 -6.39 23.94 -8.04
C GLN A 68 -7.65 23.93 -7.18
N TYR A 69 -8.73 23.28 -7.64
CA TYR A 69 -9.90 23.06 -6.78
C TYR A 69 -9.60 22.00 -5.73
N HIS A 70 -10.35 22.03 -4.64
CA HIS A 70 -10.24 21.00 -3.61
C HIS A 70 -10.61 19.62 -4.18
N MET A 71 -9.65 18.70 -4.15
CA MET A 71 -9.79 17.34 -4.66
C MET A 71 -10.53 16.50 -3.62
N ARG A 72 -11.77 16.13 -3.93
CA ARG A 72 -12.61 15.26 -3.11
C ARG A 72 -13.76 14.72 -3.93
N ALA A 73 -14.37 13.62 -3.48
CA ALA A 73 -15.67 13.21 -4.00
C ALA A 73 -16.73 14.30 -3.74
N ARG A 74 -17.69 14.40 -4.65
CA ARG A 74 -18.79 15.38 -4.64
C ARG A 74 -20.09 14.65 -4.93
N PRO A 75 -21.26 15.20 -4.58
CA PRO A 75 -22.53 14.68 -5.05
C PRO A 75 -22.52 14.46 -6.57
N ILE A 76 -23.08 13.33 -7.01
CA ILE A 76 -23.03 12.89 -8.42
C ILE A 76 -23.62 13.91 -9.39
N GLU A 77 -24.58 14.72 -8.94
CA GLU A 77 -25.24 15.77 -9.71
C GLU A 77 -24.33 16.96 -10.02
N GLU A 78 -23.21 17.12 -9.31
CA GLU A 78 -22.24 18.21 -9.54
C GLU A 78 -21.28 17.92 -10.70
N TYR A 79 -21.19 16.68 -11.18
CA TYR A 79 -20.31 16.33 -12.28
C TYR A 79 -20.95 16.68 -13.63
N PRO A 80 -20.22 17.36 -14.53
CA PRO A 80 -20.74 17.75 -15.84
C PRO A 80 -20.72 16.59 -16.85
N ALA A 81 -21.22 15.41 -16.45
CA ALA A 81 -21.24 14.23 -17.30
C ALA A 81 -22.57 14.08 -18.04
N VAL A 82 -22.51 13.64 -19.29
CA VAL A 82 -23.71 13.35 -20.11
C VAL A 82 -24.58 12.23 -19.51
N ASN A 83 -23.98 11.28 -18.77
CA ASN A 83 -24.70 10.21 -18.09
C ASN A 83 -24.15 9.94 -16.68
N GLN A 84 -25.00 9.41 -15.81
CA GLN A 84 -24.71 9.22 -14.39
C GLN A 84 -23.61 8.17 -14.13
N HIS A 85 -23.45 7.15 -14.97
CA HIS A 85 -22.37 6.17 -14.78
C HIS A 85 -21.00 6.83 -14.91
N CYS A 86 -20.82 7.75 -15.86
CA CYS A 86 -19.60 8.53 -15.98
C CYS A 86 -19.38 9.45 -14.77
N ALA A 87 -20.43 10.12 -14.30
CA ALA A 87 -20.37 10.97 -13.10
C ALA A 87 -19.92 10.17 -11.86
N ALA A 88 -20.45 8.95 -11.67
CA ALA A 88 -20.04 8.07 -10.59
C ALA A 88 -18.55 7.70 -10.68
N ILE A 89 -18.03 7.43 -11.88
CA ILE A 89 -16.61 7.12 -12.09
C ILE A 89 -15.73 8.35 -11.80
N MET A 90 -16.15 9.53 -12.26
CA MET A 90 -15.47 10.80 -11.95
C MET A 90 -15.41 11.04 -10.42
N MET A 91 -16.51 10.77 -9.72
CA MET A 91 -16.59 10.84 -8.26
C MET A 91 -15.58 9.93 -7.59
N MET A 92 -15.51 8.67 -8.02
CA MET A 92 -14.61 7.69 -7.44
C MET A 92 -13.13 7.98 -7.75
N ILE A 93 -12.82 8.50 -8.93
CA ILE A 93 -11.47 8.98 -9.27
C ILE A 93 -11.06 10.11 -8.31
N GLN A 94 -11.94 11.09 -8.06
CA GLN A 94 -11.64 12.18 -7.14
C GLN A 94 -11.52 11.70 -5.69
N ASN A 95 -12.32 10.70 -5.28
CA ASN A 95 -12.18 10.06 -3.97
C ASN A 95 -10.79 9.45 -3.77
N ASN A 96 -10.28 8.72 -4.78
CA ASN A 96 -8.95 8.10 -4.72
C ASN A 96 -7.79 9.11 -4.66
N LEU A 97 -8.05 10.38 -4.99
CA LEU A 97 -7.07 11.48 -4.99
C LEU A 97 -7.33 12.51 -3.89
N ASP A 98 -8.34 12.30 -3.04
CA ASP A 98 -8.65 13.19 -1.92
C ASP A 98 -7.47 13.18 -0.92
N PRO A 99 -6.93 14.33 -0.47
CA PRO A 99 -5.86 14.38 0.53
C PRO A 99 -6.18 13.68 1.86
N GLN A 100 -7.46 13.47 2.19
CA GLN A 100 -7.88 12.69 3.36
C GLN A 100 -7.87 11.18 3.13
N VAL A 101 -7.76 10.74 1.87
CA VAL A 101 -7.83 9.34 1.45
C VAL A 101 -6.49 8.85 0.89
N ALA A 102 -5.89 9.62 -0.01
CA ALA A 102 -4.68 9.27 -0.74
C ALA A 102 -3.42 9.47 0.12
N GLN A 103 -2.44 8.60 -0.08
CA GLN A 103 -1.14 8.67 0.61
C GLN A 103 -0.29 9.84 0.10
N TYR A 104 -0.14 9.99 -1.22
CA TYR A 104 0.58 11.11 -1.85
C TYR A 104 -0.30 11.70 -2.96
N PRO A 105 -1.29 12.56 -2.61
CA PRO A 105 -2.32 13.01 -3.55
C PRO A 105 -1.75 13.79 -4.73
N HIS A 106 -0.67 14.56 -4.55
CA HIS A 106 -0.05 15.36 -5.62
C HIS A 106 0.79 14.53 -6.60
N GLU A 107 1.22 13.33 -6.23
CA GLU A 107 1.88 12.35 -7.09
C GLU A 107 0.91 11.24 -7.57
N LEU A 108 -0.39 11.45 -7.36
CA LEU A 108 -1.48 10.57 -7.77
C LEU A 108 -1.41 9.16 -7.16
N VAL A 109 -0.74 9.02 -6.02
CA VAL A 109 -0.59 7.74 -5.29
C VAL A 109 -1.65 7.65 -4.19
N THR A 110 -2.54 6.67 -4.30
CA THR A 110 -3.58 6.44 -3.29
C THR A 110 -3.04 5.66 -2.09
N TYR A 111 -2.30 4.57 -2.28
CA TYR A 111 -1.71 3.79 -1.17
C TYR A 111 -0.61 2.83 -1.65
N GLY A 112 0.04 2.14 -0.71
CA GLY A 112 1.05 1.13 -1.00
C GLY A 112 2.40 1.72 -1.43
N GLY A 113 2.60 3.02 -1.23
CA GLY A 113 3.83 3.75 -1.58
C GLY A 113 3.95 4.14 -3.05
N ASN A 114 3.34 3.41 -3.99
CA ASN A 114 3.33 3.69 -5.43
C ASN A 114 2.07 3.22 -6.17
N GLY A 115 1.03 2.81 -5.45
CA GLY A 115 -0.26 2.46 -6.04
C GLY A 115 -0.97 3.70 -6.56
N SER A 116 -0.87 3.95 -7.86
CA SER A 116 -1.27 5.19 -8.50
C SER A 116 -2.62 5.10 -9.23
N VAL A 117 -3.31 6.23 -9.29
CA VAL A 117 -4.54 6.42 -10.07
C VAL A 117 -4.20 6.67 -11.54
N PHE A 118 -3.28 7.60 -11.79
CA PHE A 118 -2.71 7.89 -13.10
C PHE A 118 -1.21 8.12 -13.00
N GLN A 119 -0.53 8.03 -14.13
CA GLN A 119 0.92 8.22 -14.21
C GLN A 119 1.29 9.70 -14.10
N ASN A 120 0.40 10.61 -14.50
CA ASN A 120 0.60 12.07 -14.44
C ASN A 120 -0.73 12.83 -14.51
N TRP A 121 -0.67 14.14 -14.23
CA TRP A 121 -1.86 14.98 -14.15
C TRP A 121 -2.55 15.23 -15.49
N ILE A 122 -1.86 15.15 -16.63
CA ILE A 122 -2.54 15.32 -17.92
C ILE A 122 -3.45 14.12 -18.24
N GLN A 123 -3.06 12.91 -17.84
CA GLN A 123 -3.92 11.72 -17.93
C GLN A 123 -5.18 11.86 -17.08
N TYR A 124 -5.08 12.42 -15.86
CA TYR A 124 -6.23 12.79 -15.06
C TYR A 124 -7.17 13.73 -15.84
N ARG A 125 -6.64 14.85 -16.36
CA ARG A 125 -7.46 15.85 -17.05
C ARG A 125 -8.16 15.31 -18.30
N LEU A 126 -7.44 14.52 -19.11
CA LEU A 126 -8.01 13.87 -20.30
C LEU A 126 -9.08 12.86 -19.94
N THR A 127 -8.84 12.03 -18.92
CA THR A 127 -9.84 11.07 -18.41
C THR A 127 -11.11 11.77 -17.97
N MET A 128 -10.99 12.82 -17.13
CA MET A 128 -12.14 13.59 -16.67
C MET A 128 -12.86 14.29 -17.83
N SER A 129 -12.12 14.79 -18.82
CA SER A 129 -12.69 15.36 -20.04
C SER A 129 -13.47 14.33 -20.85
N TYR A 130 -12.92 13.13 -21.08
CA TYR A 130 -13.61 12.08 -21.80
C TYR A 130 -14.87 11.61 -21.06
N LEU A 131 -14.79 11.38 -19.75
CA LEU A 131 -15.95 10.99 -18.94
C LEU A 131 -17.06 12.05 -18.96
N SER A 132 -16.71 13.34 -19.02
CA SER A 132 -17.71 14.42 -19.07
C SER A 132 -18.54 14.41 -20.36
N VAL A 133 -17.95 14.04 -21.50
CA VAL A 133 -18.62 14.08 -22.82
C VAL A 133 -19.06 12.72 -23.35
N MET A 134 -18.60 11.62 -22.74
CA MET A 134 -18.88 10.25 -23.18
C MET A 134 -20.38 9.95 -23.12
N ASN A 135 -20.92 9.43 -24.23
CA ASN A 135 -22.32 8.99 -24.29
C ASN A 135 -22.46 7.53 -23.81
N GLN A 136 -23.70 7.04 -23.72
CA GLN A 136 -24.01 5.70 -23.20
C GLN A 136 -23.57 4.54 -24.11
N ASN A 137 -23.21 4.80 -25.36
CA ASN A 137 -22.79 3.80 -26.37
C ASN A 137 -21.28 3.88 -26.63
N GLN A 138 -20.53 4.25 -25.60
CA GLN A 138 -19.09 4.37 -25.66
C GLN A 138 -18.45 3.74 -24.42
N THR A 139 -17.20 3.31 -24.61
CA THR A 139 -16.31 2.81 -23.57
C THR A 139 -14.98 3.54 -23.66
N LEU A 140 -14.54 4.10 -22.55
CA LEU A 140 -13.20 4.65 -22.39
C LEU A 140 -12.21 3.52 -22.08
N VAL A 141 -11.16 3.41 -22.89
CA VAL A 141 -10.12 2.39 -22.68
C VAL A 141 -8.89 3.01 -22.04
N MET A 142 -8.48 2.48 -20.90
CA MET A 142 -7.36 2.97 -20.09
C MET A 142 -6.18 2.00 -20.14
N TYR A 143 -5.01 2.52 -20.56
CA TYR A 143 -3.75 1.80 -20.67
C TYR A 143 -2.77 2.29 -19.62
N SER A 144 -2.73 1.63 -18.45
CA SER A 144 -1.86 1.99 -17.33
C SER A 144 -1.91 3.48 -17.00
N GLY A 145 -3.12 4.01 -16.84
CA GLY A 145 -3.38 5.44 -16.61
C GLY A 145 -3.57 6.27 -17.88
N HIS A 146 -3.00 5.89 -19.03
CA HIS A 146 -3.21 6.61 -20.29
C HIS A 146 -4.64 6.41 -20.82
N PRO A 147 -5.45 7.47 -21.00
CA PRO A 147 -6.74 7.34 -21.65
C PRO A 147 -6.53 7.23 -23.18
N LEU A 148 -6.59 6.02 -23.71
CA LEU A 148 -6.38 5.75 -25.14
C LEU A 148 -7.45 6.44 -26.00
N GLY A 149 -8.69 6.44 -25.52
CA GLY A 149 -9.80 7.14 -26.18
C GLY A 149 -11.16 6.49 -25.93
N LEU A 150 -12.18 7.10 -26.52
CA LEU A 150 -13.56 6.62 -26.52
C LEU A 150 -13.81 5.75 -27.75
N PHE A 151 -14.25 4.52 -27.53
CA PHE A 151 -14.58 3.57 -28.59
C PHE A 151 -16.08 3.26 -28.56
N PRO A 152 -16.73 3.06 -29.72
CA PRO A 152 -18.13 2.64 -29.78
C PRO A 152 -18.37 1.33 -29.02
N SER A 153 -19.45 1.27 -28.26
CA SER A 153 -19.94 0.10 -27.53
C SER A 153 -21.47 0.17 -27.36
N ASP A 154 -22.06 -0.70 -26.55
CA ASP A 154 -23.50 -0.70 -26.24
C ASP A 154 -23.79 -0.21 -24.82
N SER A 155 -25.05 0.12 -24.52
CA SER A 155 -25.45 0.66 -23.22
C SER A 155 -25.20 -0.28 -22.03
N ASN A 156 -25.13 -1.59 -22.25
CA ASN A 156 -24.86 -2.60 -21.22
C ASN A 156 -23.35 -2.90 -21.06
N SER A 157 -22.52 -2.42 -21.99
CA SER A 157 -21.06 -2.53 -21.87
C SER A 157 -20.51 -1.69 -20.71
N PRO A 158 -19.33 -2.06 -20.17
CA PRO A 158 -18.62 -1.20 -19.22
C PRO A 158 -18.33 0.18 -19.80
N ARG A 159 -18.51 1.24 -19.00
CA ARG A 159 -18.15 2.61 -19.40
C ARG A 159 -16.65 2.82 -19.45
N VAL A 160 -15.88 2.09 -18.64
CA VAL A 160 -14.41 2.15 -18.62
C VAL A 160 -13.84 0.75 -18.53
N ILE A 161 -12.82 0.46 -19.33
CA ILE A 161 -11.98 -0.73 -19.21
C ILE A 161 -10.59 -0.28 -18.79
N VAL A 162 -10.08 -0.82 -17.68
CA VAL A 162 -8.80 -0.42 -17.11
C VAL A 162 -7.82 -1.57 -17.06
N THR A 163 -6.62 -1.32 -17.59
CA THR A 163 -5.44 -2.18 -17.39
C THR A 163 -4.37 -1.35 -16.67
N ASN A 164 -3.66 -1.95 -15.72
CA ASN A 164 -2.54 -1.33 -15.01
C ASN A 164 -1.42 -2.35 -14.87
N GLY A 165 -0.19 -1.98 -15.21
CA GLY A 165 0.97 -2.85 -15.00
C GLY A 165 1.03 -4.09 -15.89
N MET A 166 0.17 -4.20 -16.91
CA MET A 166 0.17 -5.35 -17.81
C MET A 166 1.43 -5.36 -18.68
N VAL A 167 2.22 -6.43 -18.56
CA VAL A 167 3.52 -6.57 -19.23
C VAL A 167 3.70 -8.01 -19.73
N ILE A 168 4.63 -8.20 -20.67
CA ILE A 168 5.05 -9.53 -21.09
C ILE A 168 5.76 -10.18 -19.89
N PRO A 169 5.44 -11.43 -19.50
CA PRO A 169 5.92 -12.01 -18.24
C PRO A 169 7.43 -11.93 -18.00
N ASN A 170 8.24 -12.14 -19.05
CA ASN A 170 9.70 -12.07 -18.98
C ASN A 170 10.27 -10.66 -18.68
N TYR A 171 9.43 -9.63 -18.70
CA TYR A 171 9.78 -8.22 -18.45
C TYR A 171 8.94 -7.64 -17.31
N SER A 172 8.55 -8.50 -16.36
CA SER A 172 7.73 -8.14 -15.19
C SER A 172 8.54 -8.03 -13.90
N SER A 173 9.86 -7.83 -14.01
CA SER A 173 10.70 -7.59 -12.82
C SER A 173 10.44 -6.21 -12.24
N GLN A 174 10.87 -6.00 -10.99
CA GLN A 174 10.76 -4.69 -10.35
C GLN A 174 11.59 -3.63 -11.10
N ASP A 175 12.80 -3.97 -11.53
CA ASP A 175 13.68 -3.07 -12.30
C ASP A 175 13.05 -2.68 -13.64
N ASP A 176 12.43 -3.65 -14.33
CA ASP A 176 11.68 -3.38 -15.57
C ASP A 176 10.54 -2.39 -15.31
N TYR A 177 9.77 -2.60 -14.24
CA TYR A 177 8.68 -1.71 -13.85
C TYR A 177 9.18 -0.29 -13.56
N GLU A 178 10.23 -0.13 -12.76
CA GLU A 178 10.78 1.18 -12.38
C GLU A 178 11.22 1.95 -13.63
N GLN A 179 11.92 1.28 -14.55
CA GLN A 179 12.31 1.86 -15.84
C GLN A 179 11.08 2.24 -16.68
N MET A 180 10.12 1.32 -16.85
CA MET A 180 8.91 1.53 -17.66
C MET A 180 8.01 2.65 -17.10
N SER A 181 7.93 2.76 -15.78
CA SER A 181 7.14 3.79 -15.12
C SER A 181 7.74 5.18 -15.32
N ALA A 182 9.06 5.31 -15.17
CA ALA A 182 9.79 6.56 -15.37
C ALA A 182 9.71 7.05 -16.83
N ILE A 183 9.76 6.15 -17.82
CA ILE A 183 9.58 6.52 -19.24
C ILE A 183 8.11 6.72 -19.66
N GLY A 184 7.16 6.51 -18.75
CA GLY A 184 5.74 6.75 -18.98
C GLY A 184 5.02 5.80 -19.93
N VAL A 185 5.36 4.51 -19.82
CA VAL A 185 4.66 3.43 -20.53
C VAL A 185 3.87 2.49 -19.61
N THR A 186 4.03 2.59 -18.29
CA THR A 186 3.22 1.82 -17.33
C THR A 186 3.06 2.53 -15.98
N GLN A 187 2.17 1.99 -15.14
CA GLN A 187 2.00 2.36 -13.74
C GLN A 187 1.64 1.14 -12.90
N TYR A 188 1.88 1.22 -11.60
CA TYR A 188 1.39 0.22 -10.65
C TYR A 188 0.06 0.70 -10.07
N GLY A 189 -1.04 0.01 -10.41
CA GLY A 189 -2.38 0.40 -9.97
C GLY A 189 -2.79 -0.17 -8.62
N GLN A 190 -1.95 -0.98 -7.98
CA GLN A 190 -2.36 -1.84 -6.87
C GLN A 190 -3.67 -2.59 -7.27
N MET A 191 -4.59 -2.77 -6.34
CA MET A 191 -5.92 -3.34 -6.57
C MET A 191 -6.94 -2.23 -6.81
N THR A 192 -7.05 -1.27 -5.88
CA THR A 192 -8.16 -0.30 -5.81
C THR A 192 -7.75 1.14 -6.12
N ALA A 193 -6.44 1.41 -6.23
CA ALA A 193 -5.91 2.73 -6.58
C ALA A 193 -6.16 3.01 -8.08
N GLY A 194 -5.62 2.16 -8.95
CA GLY A 194 -5.73 2.29 -10.40
C GLY A 194 -7.08 1.84 -10.97
N SER A 195 -7.96 1.25 -10.17
CA SER A 195 -9.33 0.87 -10.57
C SER A 195 -10.41 1.79 -9.99
N TYR A 196 -10.01 2.87 -9.31
CA TYR A 196 -10.90 3.94 -8.86
C TYR A 196 -11.96 3.45 -7.88
N MET A 197 -11.56 2.68 -6.86
CA MET A 197 -12.52 2.15 -5.88
C MET A 197 -11.95 1.97 -4.47
N TYR A 198 -10.94 2.77 -4.11
CA TYR A 198 -10.43 2.79 -2.74
C TYR A 198 -11.36 3.63 -1.87
N ILE A 199 -11.69 3.14 -0.67
CA ILE A 199 -12.65 3.77 0.25
C ILE A 199 -12.01 4.08 1.60
N GLY A 200 -10.70 4.34 1.57
CA GLY A 200 -9.92 4.47 2.79
C GLY A 200 -9.70 3.12 3.48
N PRO A 201 -9.29 3.16 4.75
CA PRO A 201 -8.73 1.99 5.42
C PRO A 201 -9.78 1.05 6.05
N GLN A 202 -11.08 1.39 5.99
CA GLN A 202 -12.18 0.54 6.48
C GLN A 202 -12.16 -0.87 5.85
N GLY A 203 -11.90 -0.97 4.54
CA GLY A 203 -11.86 -2.25 3.85
C GLY A 203 -10.81 -3.20 4.44
N ILE A 204 -9.67 -2.66 4.87
CA ILE A 204 -8.61 -3.44 5.52
C ILE A 204 -8.98 -3.77 6.96
N VAL A 205 -9.57 -2.85 7.72
CA VAL A 205 -10.03 -3.15 9.10
C VAL A 205 -10.98 -4.35 9.11
N HIS A 206 -11.96 -4.36 8.21
CA HIS A 206 -12.88 -5.49 8.07
C HIS A 206 -12.15 -6.77 7.66
N GLY A 207 -11.35 -6.71 6.59
CA GLY A 207 -10.58 -7.86 6.11
C GLY A 207 -9.71 -8.49 7.21
N THR A 208 -8.94 -7.67 7.93
CA THR A 208 -8.08 -8.12 9.03
C THR A 208 -8.86 -8.64 10.22
N THR A 209 -10.01 -8.06 10.55
CA THR A 209 -10.87 -8.59 11.60
C THR A 209 -11.31 -10.02 11.26
N ILE A 210 -11.77 -10.24 10.03
CA ILE A 210 -12.18 -11.57 9.56
C ILE A 210 -11.00 -12.53 9.51
N THR A 211 -9.80 -12.08 9.10
CA THR A 211 -8.59 -12.91 9.13
C THR A 211 -8.26 -13.35 10.56
N LEU A 212 -8.25 -12.44 11.54
CA LEU A 212 -7.95 -12.79 12.94
C LEU A 212 -8.98 -13.75 13.55
N LEU A 213 -10.27 -13.49 13.33
CA LEU A 213 -11.35 -14.36 13.83
C LEU A 213 -11.25 -15.77 13.22
N ASN A 214 -10.90 -15.88 11.94
CA ASN A 214 -10.74 -17.18 11.28
C ASN A 214 -9.42 -17.87 11.64
N ALA A 215 -8.33 -17.11 11.85
CA ALA A 215 -7.07 -17.64 12.37
C ALA A 215 -7.28 -18.27 13.75
N ALA A 216 -7.95 -17.55 14.66
CA ALA A 216 -8.27 -18.06 15.99
C ALA A 216 -9.21 -19.28 15.94
N ARG A 217 -10.22 -19.27 15.06
CA ARG A 217 -11.11 -20.42 14.85
C ARG A 217 -10.33 -21.65 14.38
N LYS A 218 -9.43 -21.47 13.41
CA LYS A 218 -8.68 -22.56 12.79
C LYS A 218 -7.58 -23.11 13.70
N TYR A 219 -6.79 -22.23 14.30
CA TYR A 219 -5.59 -22.62 15.04
C TYR A 219 -5.82 -22.81 16.54
N LEU A 220 -6.73 -22.03 17.13
CA LEU A 220 -6.98 -22.04 18.58
C LEU A 220 -8.32 -22.69 18.95
N GLY A 221 -9.16 -23.01 17.97
CA GLY A 221 -10.50 -23.55 18.20
C GLY A 221 -11.48 -22.56 18.85
N ILE A 222 -11.18 -21.25 18.81
CA ILE A 222 -11.99 -20.20 19.44
C ILE A 222 -13.01 -19.66 18.43
N SER A 223 -14.30 -19.69 18.78
CA SER A 223 -15.36 -19.18 17.91
C SER A 223 -15.48 -17.65 17.98
N ALA A 224 -16.05 -17.03 16.94
CA ALA A 224 -16.22 -15.58 16.90
C ALA A 224 -17.14 -15.06 18.02
N GLU A 225 -18.08 -15.89 18.49
CA GLU A 225 -19.01 -15.57 19.58
C GLU A 225 -18.31 -15.53 20.95
N GLN A 226 -17.21 -16.25 21.12
CA GLN A 226 -16.41 -16.24 22.36
C GLN A 226 -15.54 -14.99 22.46
N GLY A 227 -15.22 -14.36 21.33
CA GLY A 227 -14.24 -13.27 21.25
C GLY A 227 -12.81 -13.76 21.50
N LEU A 228 -11.83 -12.91 21.20
CA LEU A 228 -10.40 -13.24 21.34
C LEU A 228 -9.78 -12.77 22.67
N GLY A 229 -10.59 -12.64 23.72
CA GLY A 229 -10.14 -12.17 25.02
C GLY A 229 -9.02 -13.05 25.60
N GLY A 230 -7.87 -12.47 25.88
CA GLY A 230 -6.68 -13.19 26.36
C GLY A 230 -5.84 -13.87 25.28
N VAL A 231 -6.19 -13.71 23.99
CA VAL A 231 -5.35 -14.10 22.86
C VAL A 231 -4.39 -12.96 22.55
N VAL A 232 -3.10 -13.26 22.44
CA VAL A 232 -2.08 -12.30 22.02
C VAL A 232 -1.77 -12.49 20.54
N PHE A 233 -1.90 -11.40 19.78
CA PHE A 233 -1.52 -11.30 18.38
C PHE A 233 -0.34 -10.34 18.23
N VAL A 234 0.77 -10.81 17.65
CA VAL A 234 1.95 -9.98 17.40
C VAL A 234 2.15 -9.78 15.90
N THR A 235 2.36 -8.54 15.49
CA THR A 235 2.55 -8.17 14.07
C THR A 235 3.39 -6.90 13.92
N SER A 236 3.50 -6.41 12.69
CA SER A 236 4.31 -5.26 12.30
C SER A 236 3.58 -4.32 11.33
N GLY A 237 4.04 -3.07 11.32
CA GLY A 237 3.60 -2.02 10.41
C GLY A 237 2.36 -1.28 10.91
N LEU A 238 2.46 0.05 10.97
CA LEU A 238 1.35 0.97 11.22
C LEU A 238 1.16 1.96 10.06
N GLY A 239 1.60 1.57 8.86
CA GLY A 239 1.47 2.30 7.61
C GLY A 239 0.02 2.34 7.07
N GLY A 240 -0.15 2.68 5.79
CA GLY A 240 -1.46 2.91 5.15
C GLY A 240 -2.49 1.80 5.39
N MET A 241 -2.15 0.57 4.99
CA MET A 241 -2.98 -0.62 5.20
C MET A 241 -2.71 -1.29 6.55
N SER A 242 -1.44 -1.46 6.93
CA SER A 242 -1.05 -2.19 8.14
C SER A 242 -1.48 -1.52 9.45
N GLY A 243 -1.71 -0.21 9.45
CA GLY A 243 -2.32 0.49 10.58
C GLY A 243 -3.72 0.00 10.97
N ALA A 244 -4.45 -0.65 10.04
CA ALA A 244 -5.76 -1.23 10.31
C ALA A 244 -5.71 -2.43 11.27
N GLN A 245 -4.56 -3.09 11.40
CA GLN A 245 -4.38 -4.25 12.28
C GLN A 245 -4.68 -3.89 13.74
N ALA A 246 -4.27 -2.70 14.18
CA ALA A 246 -4.51 -2.21 15.54
C ALA A 246 -6.02 -2.15 15.87
N LYS A 247 -6.83 -1.64 14.95
CA LYS A 247 -8.28 -1.54 15.14
C LYS A 247 -8.98 -2.87 14.95
N ALA A 248 -8.54 -3.67 13.98
CA ALA A 248 -9.08 -5.00 13.72
C ALA A 248 -8.91 -5.94 14.93
N ALA A 249 -7.73 -5.91 15.57
CA ALA A 249 -7.47 -6.69 16.77
C ALA A 249 -8.42 -6.33 17.92
N VAL A 250 -8.60 -5.04 18.20
CA VAL A 250 -9.54 -4.57 19.23
C VAL A 250 -10.98 -4.98 18.91
N ILE A 251 -11.42 -4.88 17.65
CA ILE A 251 -12.76 -5.33 17.22
C ILE A 251 -12.93 -6.85 17.45
N SER A 252 -11.88 -7.63 17.18
CA SER A 252 -11.88 -9.08 17.42
C SER A 252 -11.78 -9.46 18.91
N GLY A 253 -11.43 -8.50 19.77
CA GLY A 253 -11.27 -8.71 21.22
C GLY A 253 -9.87 -9.18 21.65
N ALA A 254 -8.88 -9.15 20.76
CA ALA A 254 -7.52 -9.62 21.03
C ALA A 254 -6.66 -8.53 21.70
N VAL A 255 -5.60 -8.97 22.36
CA VAL A 255 -4.46 -8.12 22.73
C VAL A 255 -3.50 -8.12 21.54
N ALA A 256 -3.31 -6.97 20.90
CA ALA A 256 -2.35 -6.85 19.80
C ALA A 256 -1.10 -6.09 20.21
N ILE A 257 0.07 -6.61 19.80
CA ILE A 257 1.35 -5.93 19.86
C ILE A 257 1.80 -5.65 18.43
N ILE A 258 1.97 -4.37 18.06
CA ILE A 258 2.33 -3.97 16.70
C ILE A 258 3.62 -3.16 16.71
N ALA A 259 4.68 -3.67 16.09
CA ALA A 259 5.93 -2.93 15.93
C ALA A 259 5.90 -2.00 14.71
N GLU A 260 6.34 -0.75 14.89
CA GLU A 260 6.54 0.23 13.82
C GLU A 260 7.79 1.06 14.10
N CYS A 261 8.75 1.01 13.19
CA CYS A 261 10.00 1.78 13.30
C CYS A 261 9.81 3.28 13.01
N ASN A 262 8.82 3.64 12.18
CA ASN A 262 8.50 5.02 11.87
C ASN A 262 7.58 5.62 12.94
N GLU A 263 8.18 6.35 13.88
CA GLU A 263 7.45 7.03 14.97
C GLU A 263 6.31 7.92 14.46
N PHE A 264 6.48 8.58 13.31
CA PHE A 264 5.44 9.42 12.73
C PHE A 264 4.19 8.60 12.37
N ALA A 265 4.37 7.42 11.77
CA ALA A 265 3.26 6.53 11.43
C ALA A 265 2.56 6.03 12.71
N ALA A 266 3.32 5.60 13.72
CA ALA A 266 2.78 5.13 15.00
C ALA A 266 1.97 6.23 15.72
N LYS A 267 2.53 7.44 15.83
CA LYS A 267 1.84 8.61 16.41
C LYS A 267 0.58 8.97 15.64
N LYS A 268 0.62 8.94 14.30
CA LYS A 268 -0.56 9.21 13.45
C LYS A 268 -1.69 8.22 13.75
N ARG A 269 -1.39 6.92 13.89
CA ARG A 269 -2.43 5.91 14.23
C ARG A 269 -2.97 6.07 15.64
N HIS A 270 -2.13 6.45 16.60
CA HIS A 270 -2.59 6.74 17.96
C HIS A 270 -3.50 7.96 18.00
N GLN A 271 -3.11 9.07 17.34
CA GLN A 271 -3.93 10.29 17.25
C GLN A 271 -5.27 10.07 16.55
N GLN A 272 -5.33 9.14 15.59
CA GLN A 272 -6.57 8.73 14.92
C GLN A 272 -7.48 7.87 15.81
N GLY A 273 -7.03 7.43 16.98
CA GLY A 273 -7.75 6.48 17.84
C GLY A 273 -7.79 5.06 17.27
N TRP A 274 -6.86 4.72 16.38
CA TRP A 274 -6.74 3.37 15.81
C TRP A 274 -5.87 2.47 16.67
N LEU A 275 -4.81 3.07 17.23
CA LEU A 275 -3.89 2.44 18.16
C LEU A 275 -4.19 2.92 19.58
N SER A 276 -4.34 1.99 20.52
CA SER A 276 -4.76 2.29 21.89
C SER A 276 -3.64 2.94 22.71
N GLU A 277 -2.44 2.38 22.64
CA GLU A 277 -1.29 2.83 23.43
C GLU A 277 0.00 2.84 22.60
N LEU A 278 0.95 3.72 22.97
CA LEU A 278 2.29 3.79 22.40
C LEU A 278 3.34 3.47 23.46
N HIS A 279 4.28 2.63 23.10
CA HIS A 279 5.39 2.18 23.94
C HIS A 279 6.71 2.36 23.18
N TYR A 280 7.74 2.84 23.88
CA TYR A 280 9.10 3.05 23.34
C TYR A 280 10.13 2.09 23.96
N ASP A 281 9.75 1.44 25.06
CA ASP A 281 10.56 0.44 25.75
C ASP A 281 9.86 -0.91 25.63
N VAL A 282 10.59 -1.89 25.09
CA VAL A 282 10.03 -3.22 24.83
C VAL A 282 9.70 -3.97 26.11
N GLN A 283 10.41 -3.75 27.21
CA GLN A 283 10.14 -4.47 28.47
C GLN A 283 8.84 -3.99 29.12
N ASN A 284 8.64 -2.68 29.19
CA ASN A 284 7.38 -2.09 29.67
C ASN A 284 6.17 -2.51 28.80
N LEU A 285 6.37 -2.61 27.49
CA LEU A 285 5.36 -3.10 26.56
C LEU A 285 4.96 -4.54 26.87
N LEU A 286 5.95 -5.43 27.10
CA LEU A 286 5.69 -6.83 27.39
C LEU A 286 5.00 -7.01 28.75
N ASP A 287 5.38 -6.23 29.78
CA ASP A 287 4.66 -6.18 31.06
C ASP A 287 3.17 -5.80 30.86
N ARG A 288 2.94 -4.76 30.05
CA ARG A 288 1.59 -4.27 29.74
C ARG A 288 0.76 -5.30 28.96
N ALA A 289 1.37 -5.99 28.01
CA ALA A 289 0.73 -7.03 27.21
C ALA A 289 0.33 -8.24 28.06
N GLU A 290 1.17 -8.65 29.02
CA GLU A 290 0.85 -9.72 29.96
C GLU A 290 -0.34 -9.35 30.85
N GLN A 291 -0.37 -8.11 31.37
CA GLN A 291 -1.52 -7.60 32.11
C GLN A 291 -2.79 -7.58 31.27
N ALA A 292 -2.71 -7.08 30.04
CA ALA A 292 -3.84 -7.06 29.11
C ALA A 292 -4.40 -8.46 28.84
N LYS A 293 -3.49 -9.44 28.67
CA LYS A 293 -3.82 -10.84 28.44
C LYS A 293 -4.58 -11.43 29.62
N LEU A 294 -4.08 -11.24 30.84
CA LEU A 294 -4.69 -11.73 32.08
C LEU A 294 -6.09 -11.12 32.31
N ASN A 295 -6.24 -9.84 31.99
CA ASN A 295 -7.50 -9.11 32.13
C ASN A 295 -8.46 -9.31 30.95
N GLN A 296 -8.06 -10.07 29.93
CA GLN A 296 -8.81 -10.28 28.69
C GLN A 296 -9.23 -8.96 28.00
N GLU A 297 -8.33 -7.98 28.03
CA GLU A 297 -8.56 -6.66 27.44
C GLU A 297 -8.51 -6.72 25.90
N ALA A 298 -9.41 -5.98 25.25
CA ALA A 298 -9.31 -5.70 23.83
C ALA A 298 -8.48 -4.43 23.61
N VAL A 299 -7.17 -4.59 23.40
CA VAL A 299 -6.22 -3.46 23.35
C VAL A 299 -5.18 -3.64 22.26
N SER A 300 -4.80 -2.53 21.61
CA SER A 300 -3.72 -2.48 20.64
C SER A 300 -2.55 -1.65 21.15
N LEU A 301 -1.42 -2.31 21.37
CA LEU A 301 -0.19 -1.78 21.94
C LEU A 301 0.85 -1.59 20.83
N GLY A 302 1.19 -0.34 20.51
CA GLY A 302 2.15 -0.04 19.45
C GLY A 302 3.54 0.15 20.02
N TYR A 303 4.50 -0.58 19.48
CA TYR A 303 5.92 -0.46 19.80
C TYR A 303 6.62 0.41 18.76
N VAL A 304 7.19 1.53 19.19
CA VAL A 304 8.05 2.37 18.34
C VAL A 304 9.46 1.75 18.32
N GLY A 305 9.67 0.80 17.43
CA GLY A 305 10.91 0.04 17.30
C GLY A 305 10.83 -1.02 16.20
N ASN A 306 11.89 -1.83 16.07
CA ASN A 306 11.95 -2.84 15.02
C ASN A 306 11.18 -4.10 15.42
N VAL A 307 10.45 -4.71 14.49
CA VAL A 307 9.73 -5.98 14.73
C VAL A 307 10.67 -7.12 15.08
N VAL A 308 11.87 -7.17 14.50
CA VAL A 308 12.85 -8.23 14.81
C VAL A 308 13.27 -8.17 16.27
N GLU A 309 13.51 -6.96 16.79
CA GLU A 309 13.87 -6.74 18.19
C GLU A 309 12.71 -7.09 19.13
N LEU A 310 11.47 -6.85 18.71
CA LEU A 310 10.28 -7.30 19.45
C LEU A 310 10.20 -8.83 19.52
N TRP A 311 10.40 -9.53 18.41
CA TRP A 311 10.40 -10.99 18.39
C TRP A 311 11.53 -11.59 19.23
N GLU A 312 12.74 -11.05 19.11
CA GLU A 312 13.89 -11.45 19.93
C GLU A 312 13.63 -11.21 21.42
N ALA A 313 13.01 -10.08 21.79
CA ALA A 313 12.65 -9.77 23.17
C ALA A 313 11.58 -10.73 23.74
N LEU A 314 10.62 -11.17 22.93
CA LEU A 314 9.63 -12.18 23.33
C LEU A 314 10.31 -13.53 23.65
N ILE A 315 11.28 -13.94 22.83
CA ILE A 315 12.08 -15.16 23.03
C ILE A 315 12.89 -15.06 24.32
N ASP A 316 13.63 -13.96 24.50
CA ASP A 316 14.46 -13.75 25.69
C ASP A 316 13.65 -13.77 26.99
N ARG A 317 12.40 -13.30 26.93
CA ARG A 317 11.46 -13.32 28.06
C ARG A 317 10.72 -14.65 28.23
N GLY A 318 10.86 -15.58 27.29
CA GLY A 318 10.14 -16.85 27.29
C GLY A 318 8.62 -16.71 27.08
N VAL A 319 8.18 -15.63 26.43
CA VAL A 319 6.77 -15.35 26.16
C VAL A 319 6.46 -15.74 24.72
N CYS A 320 5.59 -16.73 24.54
CA CYS A 320 5.08 -17.11 23.23
C CYS A 320 3.68 -16.52 23.01
N PRO A 321 3.47 -15.68 21.98
CA PRO A 321 2.12 -15.28 21.58
C PRO A 321 1.40 -16.43 20.88
N GLU A 322 0.07 -16.43 20.93
CA GLU A 322 -0.74 -17.44 20.24
C GLU A 322 -0.69 -17.26 18.72
N LEU A 323 -0.75 -16.02 18.24
CA LEU A 323 -0.86 -15.66 16.82
C LEU A 323 0.24 -14.69 16.43
N GLY A 324 0.86 -14.90 15.26
CA GLY A 324 1.90 -14.05 14.71
C GLY A 324 1.72 -13.78 13.21
N SER A 325 2.05 -12.57 12.77
CA SER A 325 2.14 -12.25 11.35
C SER A 325 3.11 -11.08 11.08
N ASP A 326 3.22 -10.65 9.83
CA ASP A 326 4.00 -9.49 9.41
C ASP A 326 3.26 -8.73 8.30
N GLN A 327 3.26 -7.40 8.39
CA GLN A 327 2.70 -6.53 7.35
C GLN A 327 3.63 -5.34 7.03
N THR A 328 4.94 -5.57 7.13
CA THR A 328 5.95 -4.68 6.53
C THR A 328 5.81 -4.64 5.01
N SER A 329 6.38 -3.65 4.33
CA SER A 329 6.21 -3.49 2.87
C SER A 329 7.31 -4.23 2.10
N LEU A 330 7.27 -5.57 2.12
CA LEU A 330 8.23 -6.41 1.41
C LEU A 330 7.91 -6.63 -0.08
N HIS A 331 6.91 -5.93 -0.62
CA HIS A 331 6.79 -5.72 -2.06
C HIS A 331 7.79 -4.68 -2.60
N ASN A 332 8.44 -3.90 -1.72
CA ASN A 332 9.47 -2.92 -2.06
C ASN A 332 10.57 -2.80 -0.97
N PRO A 333 11.21 -3.93 -0.55
CA PRO A 333 12.14 -3.99 0.58
C PRO A 333 13.31 -3.01 0.45
N TRP A 334 13.86 -2.90 -0.76
CA TRP A 334 15.08 -2.15 -1.07
C TRP A 334 14.88 -0.63 -1.09
N LEU A 335 13.63 -0.16 -1.05
CA LEU A 335 13.26 1.25 -1.18
C LEU A 335 12.63 1.79 0.10
N GLY A 336 13.03 1.24 1.25
CA GLY A 336 12.53 1.65 2.56
C GLY A 336 11.18 1.04 2.94
N GLY A 337 10.73 0.01 2.23
CA GLY A 337 9.55 -0.78 2.63
C GLY A 337 9.80 -1.67 3.86
N TYR A 338 11.06 -1.99 4.13
CA TYR A 338 11.51 -2.75 5.30
C TYR A 338 12.77 -2.09 5.88
N MET A 339 12.77 -1.82 7.18
CA MET A 339 13.91 -1.23 7.87
C MET A 339 14.70 -2.31 8.61
N PRO A 340 16.02 -2.40 8.39
CA PRO A 340 16.85 -3.41 9.03
C PRO A 340 16.94 -3.20 10.55
N ALA A 341 16.98 -4.30 11.29
CA ALA A 341 17.17 -4.29 12.74
C ALA A 341 18.57 -3.80 13.15
N GLY A 342 18.69 -3.16 14.31
CA GLY A 342 19.95 -2.58 14.79
C GLY A 342 20.27 -1.18 14.23
N LEU A 343 19.40 -0.62 13.37
CA LEU A 343 19.45 0.78 12.96
C LEU A 343 18.23 1.53 13.47
N THR A 344 18.43 2.81 13.83
CA THR A 344 17.30 3.71 14.03
C THR A 344 16.60 3.99 12.70
N TYR A 345 15.33 4.39 12.72
CA TYR A 345 14.61 4.74 11.48
C TYR A 345 15.32 5.85 10.68
N ALA A 346 15.82 6.88 11.37
CA ALA A 346 16.55 7.98 10.74
C ALA A 346 17.86 7.50 10.09
N ASP A 347 18.60 6.62 10.76
CA ASP A 347 19.83 6.03 10.20
C ASP A 347 19.53 5.10 9.03
N GLY A 348 18.42 4.34 9.07
CA GLY A 348 17.97 3.50 7.96
C GLY A 348 17.61 4.32 6.72
N ILE A 349 16.89 5.43 6.88
CA ILE A 349 16.59 6.36 5.78
C ILE A 349 17.86 6.99 5.22
N LYS A 350 18.82 7.34 6.09
CA LYS A 350 20.11 7.86 5.67
C LYS A 350 20.91 6.81 4.89
N ALA A 351 20.99 5.58 5.39
CA ALA A 351 21.68 4.47 4.74
C ALA A 351 21.08 4.17 3.36
N LEU A 352 19.73 4.15 3.26
CA LEU A 352 19.03 3.99 1.99
C LEU A 352 19.43 5.05 0.95
N LYS A 353 19.69 6.29 1.38
CA LYS A 353 20.08 7.39 0.50
C LYS A 353 21.57 7.37 0.16
N ASP A 354 22.41 7.18 1.17
CA ASP A 354 23.86 7.38 1.06
C ASP A 354 24.56 6.13 0.49
N ASP A 355 24.07 4.93 0.82
CA ASP A 355 24.65 3.64 0.40
C ASP A 355 23.55 2.57 0.23
N PRO A 356 22.81 2.60 -0.91
CA PRO A 356 21.72 1.67 -1.16
C PRO A 356 22.15 0.20 -1.21
N GLU A 357 23.39 -0.10 -1.60
CA GLU A 357 23.89 -1.48 -1.65
C GLU A 357 24.08 -2.03 -0.25
N ARG A 358 24.75 -1.27 0.63
CA ARG A 358 24.86 -1.64 2.04
C ARG A 358 23.50 -1.79 2.71
N PHE A 359 22.56 -0.87 2.45
CA PHE A 359 21.21 -0.96 2.99
C PHE A 359 20.51 -2.27 2.59
N ARG A 360 20.66 -2.70 1.33
CA ARG A 360 20.10 -3.98 0.85
C ARG A 360 20.68 -5.17 1.60
N ASP A 361 21.98 -5.17 1.88
CA ASP A 361 22.62 -6.27 2.61
C ASP A 361 22.22 -6.30 4.09
N GLU A 362 22.06 -5.13 4.72
CA GLU A 362 21.50 -5.02 6.07
C GLU A 362 20.05 -5.51 6.14
N VAL A 363 19.22 -5.20 5.13
CA VAL A 363 17.85 -5.72 5.00
C VAL A 363 17.84 -7.25 4.91
N LYS A 364 18.68 -7.85 4.05
CA LYS A 364 18.79 -9.32 3.93
C LYS A 364 19.18 -9.96 5.26
N SER A 365 20.19 -9.40 5.94
CA SER A 365 20.64 -9.89 7.24
C SER A 365 19.53 -9.82 8.29
N SER A 366 18.76 -8.73 8.29
CA SER A 366 17.60 -8.55 9.17
C SER A 366 16.48 -9.55 8.87
N LEU A 367 16.20 -9.87 7.60
CA LEU A 367 15.20 -10.89 7.23
C LEU A 367 15.57 -12.28 7.73
N ILE A 368 16.86 -12.65 7.67
CA ILE A 368 17.34 -13.93 8.22
C ILE A 368 17.09 -13.99 9.73
N ARG A 369 17.41 -12.90 10.46
CA ARG A 369 17.13 -12.81 11.90
C ARG A 369 15.63 -12.87 12.21
N HIS A 370 14.82 -12.16 11.42
CA HIS A 370 13.37 -12.13 11.56
C HIS A 370 12.77 -13.55 11.47
N VAL A 371 13.12 -14.29 10.41
CA VAL A 371 12.67 -15.67 10.23
C VAL A 371 13.19 -16.58 11.33
N LYS A 372 14.45 -16.42 11.76
CA LYS A 372 14.98 -17.23 12.87
C LYS A 372 14.16 -17.05 14.15
N ALA A 373 13.76 -15.82 14.46
CA ALA A 373 12.93 -15.54 15.62
C ALA A 373 11.52 -16.14 15.47
N ILE A 374 10.91 -16.01 14.28
CA ILE A 374 9.61 -16.64 13.97
C ILE A 374 9.69 -18.17 14.09
N ASN A 375 10.73 -18.81 13.54
CA ASN A 375 10.98 -20.26 13.66
C ASN A 375 11.03 -20.68 15.13
N THR A 376 11.77 -19.93 15.95
CA THR A 376 11.91 -20.21 17.38
C THR A 376 10.57 -20.12 18.11
N LEU A 377 9.80 -19.05 17.88
CA LEU A 377 8.50 -18.88 18.53
C LEU A 377 7.45 -19.86 18.01
N SER A 378 7.51 -20.25 16.75
CA SER A 378 6.65 -21.31 16.21
C SER A 378 6.97 -22.67 16.82
N ASP A 379 8.24 -22.98 17.05
CA ASP A 379 8.64 -24.20 17.78
C ASP A 379 8.17 -24.16 19.25
N MET A 380 7.96 -22.96 19.81
CA MET A 380 7.35 -22.74 21.13
C MET A 380 5.81 -22.77 21.11
N GLY A 381 5.16 -22.84 19.95
CA GLY A 381 3.71 -22.97 19.80
C GLY A 381 2.99 -21.79 19.12
N MET A 382 3.70 -20.76 18.66
CA MET A 382 3.09 -19.64 17.92
C MET A 382 2.61 -20.07 16.52
N HIS A 383 1.37 -19.74 16.19
CA HIS A 383 0.87 -19.87 14.81
C HIS A 383 1.18 -18.63 13.99
N PHE A 384 2.13 -18.75 13.06
CA PHE A 384 2.51 -17.68 12.14
C PHE A 384 1.92 -17.86 10.75
N TRP A 385 1.53 -16.76 10.09
CA TRP A 385 1.16 -16.73 8.68
C TRP A 385 1.71 -15.50 7.96
N ASP A 386 1.97 -15.64 6.66
CA ASP A 386 2.31 -14.52 5.77
C ASP A 386 1.05 -13.73 5.38
N TYR A 387 1.08 -12.40 5.52
CA TYR A 387 -0.07 -11.53 5.24
C TYR A 387 -0.17 -11.08 3.78
N GLY A 388 0.46 -11.80 2.85
CA GLY A 388 0.48 -11.46 1.42
C GLY A 388 1.34 -10.22 1.13
N ASN A 389 2.36 -9.95 1.94
CA ASN A 389 3.26 -8.82 1.80
C ASN A 389 4.61 -9.20 1.16
N ALA A 390 4.73 -10.44 0.67
CA ALA A 390 5.95 -11.04 0.12
C ALA A 390 7.06 -11.31 1.15
N PHE A 391 6.72 -11.43 2.45
CA PHE A 391 7.70 -11.70 3.50
C PHE A 391 8.47 -12.98 3.27
N LEU A 392 7.78 -14.12 3.10
CA LEU A 392 8.44 -15.41 2.90
C LEU A 392 9.26 -15.44 1.61
N LEU A 393 8.76 -14.79 0.55
CA LEU A 393 9.47 -14.71 -0.73
C LEU A 393 10.78 -13.92 -0.61
N GLU A 394 10.76 -12.71 -0.08
CA GLU A 394 11.97 -11.89 0.04
C GLU A 394 12.94 -12.46 1.07
N ALA A 395 12.43 -13.06 2.15
CA ALA A 395 13.26 -13.79 3.11
C ALA A 395 13.94 -15.01 2.46
N SER A 396 13.24 -15.75 1.59
CA SER A 396 13.86 -16.87 0.85
C SER A 396 15.01 -16.42 -0.05
N LYS A 397 14.84 -15.28 -0.75
CA LYS A 397 15.89 -14.69 -1.59
C LYS A 397 17.08 -14.20 -0.77
N ALA A 398 16.84 -13.77 0.47
CA ALA A 398 17.88 -13.42 1.43
C ALA A 398 18.62 -14.64 2.00
N GLY A 399 18.13 -15.87 1.77
CA GLY A 399 18.71 -17.11 2.31
C GLY A 399 18.21 -17.48 3.71
N ALA A 400 17.06 -16.96 4.12
CA ALA A 400 16.43 -17.33 5.39
C ALA A 400 15.81 -18.74 5.34
N ASP A 401 15.74 -19.39 6.50
CA ASP A 401 15.20 -20.74 6.66
C ASP A 401 13.66 -20.75 6.68
N VAL A 402 13.06 -20.56 5.51
CA VAL A 402 11.61 -20.44 5.31
C VAL A 402 10.97 -21.65 4.64
N PHE A 403 11.74 -22.68 4.29
CA PHE A 403 11.25 -23.85 3.55
C PHE A 403 11.02 -25.04 4.46
N ALA A 404 9.98 -25.81 4.17
CA ALA A 404 9.77 -27.14 4.72
C ALA A 404 10.57 -28.19 3.94
N GLU A 405 10.59 -29.43 4.42
CA GLU A 405 11.34 -30.54 3.80
C GLU A 405 10.89 -30.85 2.36
N ASP A 406 9.64 -30.56 2.02
CA ASP A 406 9.07 -30.76 0.69
C ASP A 406 9.35 -29.60 -0.30
N GLY A 407 10.07 -28.58 0.15
CA GLY A 407 10.40 -27.39 -0.64
C GLY A 407 9.29 -26.33 -0.70
N SER A 408 8.14 -26.55 -0.07
CA SER A 408 7.13 -25.51 0.14
C SER A 408 7.56 -24.55 1.26
N PHE A 409 6.90 -23.40 1.39
CA PHE A 409 7.15 -22.53 2.53
C PHE A 409 6.63 -23.16 3.82
N ARG A 410 7.42 -23.07 4.90
CA ARG A 410 7.09 -23.57 6.24
C ARG A 410 5.84 -22.93 6.83
N TYR A 411 5.55 -21.70 6.43
CA TYR A 411 4.39 -20.93 6.89
C TYR A 411 3.42 -20.67 5.75
N PRO A 412 2.11 -20.80 5.98
CA PRO A 412 1.13 -20.54 4.96
C PRO A 412 0.92 -19.03 4.73
N SER A 413 0.42 -18.69 3.54
CA SER A 413 -0.23 -17.40 3.30
C SER A 413 -1.62 -17.39 3.92
N TYR A 414 -2.04 -16.25 4.49
CA TYR A 414 -3.40 -16.07 5.00
C TYR A 414 -4.47 -16.31 3.92
N VAL A 415 -4.14 -16.06 2.65
CA VAL A 415 -5.06 -16.29 1.53
C VAL A 415 -5.26 -17.78 1.31
N GLU A 416 -4.19 -18.55 1.26
CA GLU A 416 -4.25 -19.98 0.92
C GLU A 416 -4.80 -20.81 2.07
N ASP A 417 -4.48 -20.43 3.31
CA ASP A 417 -4.78 -21.28 4.47
C ASP A 417 -5.98 -20.80 5.29
N ILE A 418 -6.24 -19.49 5.36
CA ILE A 418 -7.31 -18.94 6.19
C ILE A 418 -8.48 -18.51 5.30
N MET A 419 -8.28 -17.49 4.47
CA MET A 419 -9.36 -16.84 3.74
C MET A 419 -9.89 -17.66 2.56
N GLY A 420 -9.03 -18.40 1.86
CA GLY A 420 -9.40 -19.25 0.74
C GLY A 420 -10.42 -20.31 1.18
N PRO A 421 -10.01 -21.25 2.04
CA PRO A 421 -10.87 -22.35 2.47
C PRO A 421 -12.10 -21.89 3.25
N ILE A 422 -12.01 -20.80 4.02
CA ILE A 422 -13.10 -20.39 4.93
C ILE A 422 -14.04 -19.37 4.27
N CYS A 423 -13.56 -18.58 3.30
CA CYS A 423 -14.36 -17.51 2.69
C CYS A 423 -14.45 -17.66 1.18
N PHE A 424 -13.32 -17.59 0.46
CA PHE A 424 -13.34 -17.44 -0.99
C PHE A 424 -13.89 -18.67 -1.72
N ASP A 425 -13.61 -19.88 -1.23
CA ASP A 425 -14.10 -21.14 -1.81
C ASP A 425 -15.64 -21.24 -1.76
N TYR A 426 -16.27 -20.48 -0.86
CA TYR A 426 -17.73 -20.38 -0.72
C TYR A 426 -18.32 -19.11 -1.36
N GLY A 427 -17.50 -18.31 -2.05
CA GLY A 427 -17.91 -17.07 -2.70
C GLY A 427 -18.04 -15.87 -1.76
N PHE A 428 -17.65 -15.99 -0.49
CA PHE A 428 -17.55 -14.81 0.39
C PHE A 428 -16.33 -13.99 0.00
N GLY A 429 -16.51 -12.68 -0.15
CA GLY A 429 -15.43 -11.79 -0.55
C GLY A 429 -15.72 -10.34 -0.20
N PRO A 430 -14.81 -9.42 -0.55
CA PRO A 430 -14.97 -8.01 -0.25
C PRO A 430 -16.13 -7.40 -1.05
N PHE A 431 -17.29 -7.28 -0.41
CA PHE A 431 -18.41 -6.49 -0.93
C PHE A 431 -18.29 -5.03 -0.46
N ARG A 432 -18.42 -4.08 -1.38
CA ARG A 432 -18.31 -2.64 -1.09
C ARG A 432 -19.35 -1.85 -1.88
N TRP A 433 -19.79 -0.74 -1.31
CA TRP A 433 -20.65 0.23 -1.97
C TRP A 433 -20.27 1.65 -1.53
N VAL A 434 -20.63 2.63 -2.35
CA VAL A 434 -20.46 4.06 -2.05
C VAL A 434 -21.77 4.76 -2.38
N CYS A 435 -22.23 5.62 -1.47
CA CYS A 435 -23.41 6.44 -1.70
C CYS A 435 -23.01 7.66 -2.54
N THR A 436 -23.60 7.80 -3.72
CA THR A 436 -23.22 8.85 -4.68
C THR A 436 -23.80 10.24 -4.36
N SER A 437 -24.61 10.35 -3.29
CA SER A 437 -25.21 11.60 -2.84
C SER A 437 -24.22 12.56 -2.16
N GLY A 438 -23.05 12.07 -1.73
CA GLY A 438 -22.05 12.89 -1.03
C GLY A 438 -22.46 13.31 0.39
N SER A 439 -23.48 12.67 0.96
CA SER A 439 -24.06 12.92 2.29
C SER A 439 -23.71 11.85 3.31
#